data_AF-A0AAV4Q8F8-F1
#
_entry.id   AF-A0AAV4Q8F8-F1
#
_cell.length_a   1.000
_cell.length_b   1.000
_cell.length_c   1.000
_cell.angle_alpha   90.00
_cell.angle_beta   90.00
_cell.angle_gamma   90.00
#
_symmetry.space_group_name_H-M   'P 1'
#
loop_
_entity.id
_entity.type
_entity.pdbx_description
1 polymer ?
#
loop_
_entity_poly.entity_id
_entity_poly.type
_entity_poly.pdbx_seq_one_letter_code
_entity_poly.pdbx_strand_id
1 'polypeptide(L)'
;MCYFEWRIKNFSHCWQKDGECIISPSFIFNDKMGIETKWSLRLFPRNKDFVNVSLSRDDTDGPEFVQLQYSFELLSKNEVIKKVTNLCEQFRKKKLLYSP
;
A
#
# COMPACT_ATOMS: atom_id res chain seq x y z
N MET A 1 0.28 7.09 16.05
CA MET A 1 0.76 5.98 15.19
C MET A 1 -0.47 5.51 14.42
N CYS A 2 -0.47 5.65 13.08
CA CYS A 2 -1.60 5.22 12.27
C CYS A 2 -1.36 3.77 11.81
N TYR A 3 -2.44 3.01 11.73
CA TYR A 3 -2.42 1.60 11.37
C TYR A 3 -3.57 1.32 10.41
N PHE A 4 -3.32 0.49 9.40
CA PHE A 4 -4.31 0.04 8.43
C PHE A 4 -4.23 -1.49 8.32
N GLU A 5 -5.31 -2.18 8.66
CA GLU A 5 -5.45 -3.63 8.44
C GLU A 5 -6.14 -3.88 7.09
N TRP A 6 -5.53 -4.72 6.25
CA TRP A 6 -6.19 -5.21 5.05
C TRP A 6 -6.33 -6.73 5.09
N ARG A 7 -7.57 -7.20 5.20
CA ARG A 7 -7.90 -8.62 5.22
C ARG A 7 -8.34 -9.11 3.85
N ILE A 8 -7.59 -10.06 3.28
CA ILE A 8 -7.91 -10.67 1.99
C ILE A 8 -8.59 -12.02 2.23
N LYS A 9 -9.85 -12.13 1.81
CA LYS A 9 -10.60 -13.38 1.87
C LYS A 9 -10.24 -14.26 0.67
N ASN A 10 -10.22 -15.57 0.87
CA ASN A 10 -9.99 -16.57 -0.18
C ASN A 10 -8.69 -16.32 -0.97
N PHE A 11 -7.59 -15.96 -0.29
CA PHE A 11 -6.31 -15.64 -0.93
C PHE A 11 -5.78 -16.76 -1.85
N SER A 12 -6.07 -18.03 -1.52
CA SER A 12 -5.76 -19.18 -2.38
C SER A 12 -6.44 -19.15 -3.76
N HIS A 13 -7.52 -18.39 -3.92
CA HIS A 13 -8.27 -18.20 -5.16
C HIS A 13 -7.86 -16.94 -5.93
N CYS A 14 -6.75 -16.30 -5.56
CA CYS A 14 -6.19 -15.20 -6.35
C CYS A 14 -5.71 -15.71 -7.72
N TRP A 15 -6.39 -15.27 -8.78
CA TRP A 15 -6.13 -15.63 -10.18
C TRP A 15 -5.37 -14.55 -10.97
N GLN A 16 -4.89 -13.50 -10.30
CA GLN A 16 -4.05 -12.46 -10.91
C GLN A 16 -2.84 -13.09 -11.58
N LYS A 17 -2.54 -12.63 -12.79
CA LYS A 17 -1.35 -13.02 -13.57
C LYS A 17 -0.10 -12.29 -13.05
N ASP A 18 1.07 -12.65 -13.59
CA ASP A 18 2.31 -11.93 -13.32
C ASP A 18 2.16 -10.45 -13.66
N GLY A 19 2.55 -9.58 -12.74
CA GLY A 19 2.41 -8.12 -12.86
C GLY A 19 1.00 -7.57 -12.57
N GLU A 20 -0.02 -8.41 -12.39
CA GLU A 20 -1.35 -7.96 -11.94
C GLU A 20 -1.39 -7.85 -10.41
N CYS A 21 -2.12 -6.84 -9.90
CA CYS A 21 -2.27 -6.62 -8.46
C CYS A 21 -3.72 -6.54 -8.02
N ILE A 22 -3.92 -6.84 -6.74
CA ILE A 22 -5.13 -6.51 -5.98
C ILE A 22 -4.83 -5.21 -5.25
N ILE A 23 -5.76 -4.27 -5.30
CA ILE A 23 -5.65 -2.97 -4.64
C ILE A 23 -6.55 -2.99 -3.39
N SER A 24 -6.02 -2.56 -2.24
CA SER A 24 -6.82 -2.42 -1.03
C SER A 24 -7.84 -1.28 -1.17
N PRO A 25 -8.87 -1.22 -0.31
CA PRO A 25 -9.57 0.03 -0.08
C PRO A 25 -8.57 1.15 0.24
N SER A 26 -8.82 2.35 -0.27
CA SER A 26 -7.98 3.50 0.07
C SER A 26 -8.19 3.89 1.53
N PHE A 27 -7.14 4.35 2.18
CA PHE A 27 -7.16 4.88 3.54
C PHE A 27 -6.51 6.26 3.58
N ILE A 28 -6.91 7.04 4.57
CA ILE A 28 -6.44 8.40 4.77
C ILE A 28 -5.45 8.43 5.94
N PHE A 29 -4.35 9.14 5.74
CA PHE A 29 -3.34 9.43 6.74
C PHE A 29 -3.21 10.94 6.89
N ASN A 30 -3.43 11.43 8.11
CA ASN A 30 -3.18 12.80 8.50
C ASN A 30 -1.83 12.86 9.21
N ASP A 31 -0.89 13.61 8.64
CA ASP A 31 0.37 13.84 9.32
C ASP A 31 0.21 14.78 10.52
N LYS A 32 1.28 14.99 11.29
CA LYS A 32 1.25 15.88 12.46
C LYS A 32 1.02 17.36 12.09
N MET A 33 1.18 17.72 10.82
CA MET A 33 0.97 19.07 10.29
C MET A 33 -0.45 19.24 9.73
N GLY A 34 -1.30 18.21 9.81
CA GLY A 34 -2.68 18.22 9.31
C GLY A 34 -2.78 18.04 7.80
N ILE A 35 -1.71 17.63 7.12
CA ILE A 35 -1.76 17.31 5.70
C ILE A 35 -2.42 15.95 5.54
N GLU A 36 -3.60 15.97 4.92
CA GLU A 36 -4.33 14.76 4.55
C GLU A 36 -3.71 14.12 3.31
N THR A 37 -3.41 12.83 3.40
CA THR A 37 -2.90 12.04 2.29
C THR A 37 -3.63 10.70 2.19
N LYS A 38 -3.92 10.26 0.97
CA LYS A 38 -4.68 9.07 0.62
C LYS A 38 -3.78 8.03 0.00
N TRP A 39 -3.96 6.81 0.47
CA TRP A 39 -3.07 5.69 0.19
C TRP A 39 -3.86 4.42 -0.09
N SER A 40 -3.24 3.47 -0.77
CA SER A 40 -3.69 2.09 -0.88
C SER A 40 -2.50 1.14 -0.86
N LEU A 41 -2.77 -0.13 -0.54
CA LEU A 41 -1.81 -1.21 -0.71
C LEU A 41 -2.03 -1.88 -2.05
N ARG A 42 -0.94 -2.20 -2.75
CA ARG A 42 -0.96 -3.03 -3.95
C ARG A 42 -0.29 -4.35 -3.63
N LEU A 43 -1.06 -5.42 -3.75
CA LEU A 43 -0.57 -6.79 -3.58
C LEU A 43 -0.46 -7.45 -4.94
N PHE A 44 0.74 -7.88 -5.28
CA PHE A 44 1.03 -8.71 -6.46
C PHE A 44 1.20 -10.14 -5.96
N PRO A 45 0.14 -10.98 -6.02
CA PRO A 45 0.17 -12.33 -5.46
C PRO A 45 1.03 -13.29 -6.27
N ARG A 46 1.33 -12.94 -7.53
CA ARG A 46 2.23 -13.66 -8.43
C ARG A 46 3.18 -12.64 -9.04
N ASN A 47 4.32 -12.43 -8.41
CA ASN A 47 5.40 -11.61 -8.98
C ASN A 47 6.66 -12.47 -9.02
N LYS A 48 6.82 -13.21 -10.13
CA LYS A 48 7.81 -14.28 -10.25
C LYS A 48 7.67 -15.28 -9.08
N ASP A 49 8.72 -15.42 -8.26
CA ASP A 49 8.81 -16.38 -7.16
C ASP A 49 8.38 -15.80 -5.80
N PHE A 50 7.89 -14.56 -5.76
CA PHE A 50 7.55 -13.88 -4.51
C PHE A 50 6.16 -13.23 -4.55
N VAL A 51 5.57 -13.13 -3.37
CA VAL A 51 4.43 -12.25 -3.12
C VAL A 51 4.97 -10.87 -2.78
N ASN A 52 4.56 -9.85 -3.54
CA ASN A 52 5.00 -8.47 -3.32
C ASN A 52 3.85 -7.61 -2.81
N VAL A 53 4.11 -6.79 -1.79
CA VAL A 53 3.19 -5.76 -1.28
C VAL A 53 3.91 -4.42 -1.32
N SER A 54 3.27 -3.43 -1.91
CA SER A 54 3.78 -2.05 -1.93
C SER A 54 2.72 -1.05 -1.45
N LEU A 55 3.20 0.04 -0.86
CA LEU A 55 2.38 1.19 -0.51
C LEU A 55 2.28 2.12 -1.73
N SER A 56 1.07 2.56 -2.06
CA SER A 56 0.79 3.46 -3.19
C SER A 56 0.15 4.73 -2.65
N ARG A 57 0.71 5.89 -3.05
CA ARG A 57 0.03 7.17 -2.85
C ARG A 57 -1.04 7.35 -3.93
N ASP A 58 -2.27 7.58 -3.50
CA ASP A 58 -3.42 7.77 -4.40
C ASP A 58 -3.82 9.24 -4.55
N ASP A 59 -3.25 10.12 -3.73
CA ASP A 59 -3.50 11.57 -3.80
C ASP A 59 -3.16 12.20 -5.14
N THR A 60 -4.05 13.10 -5.55
CA THR A 60 -3.83 14.09 -6.59
C THR A 60 -3.50 15.47 -6.03
N ASP A 61 -3.90 15.73 -4.78
CA ASP A 61 -3.77 17.01 -4.10
C ASP A 61 -2.66 16.98 -3.03
N GLY A 62 -2.26 18.17 -2.55
CA GLY A 62 -1.20 18.33 -1.56
C GLY A 62 0.23 18.36 -2.16
N PRO A 63 1.28 18.10 -1.35
CA PRO A 63 2.67 18.29 -1.76
C PRO A 63 3.10 17.29 -2.85
N GLU A 64 4.01 17.72 -3.74
CA GLU A 64 4.54 16.88 -4.82
C GLU A 64 5.17 15.58 -4.31
N PHE A 65 5.83 15.65 -3.16
CA PHE A 65 6.49 14.53 -2.51
C PHE A 65 6.07 14.42 -1.05
N VAL A 66 5.91 13.19 -0.57
CA VAL A 66 5.71 12.87 0.85
C VAL A 66 6.71 11.79 1.22
N GLN A 67 7.48 12.00 2.28
CA GLN A 67 8.35 10.98 2.84
C GLN A 67 7.64 10.28 3.99
N LEU A 68 7.56 8.95 3.95
CA LEU A 68 6.95 8.15 5.01
C LEU A 68 7.96 7.15 5.55
N GLN A 69 7.98 7.04 6.88
CA GLN A 69 8.54 5.90 7.57
C GLN A 69 7.40 4.96 7.99
N TYR A 70 7.48 3.69 7.60
CA TYR A 70 6.41 2.73 7.80
C TYR A 70 6.94 1.30 7.96
N SER A 71 6.04 0.36 8.21
CA SER A 71 6.36 -1.07 8.40
C SER A 71 5.21 -1.90 7.85
N PHE A 72 5.53 -3.10 7.36
CA PHE A 72 4.55 -4.11 6.97
C PHE A 72 4.55 -5.26 7.95
N GLU A 73 3.36 -5.75 8.27
CA GLU A 73 3.13 -6.95 9.07
C GLU A 73 2.19 -7.87 8.30
N LEU A 74 2.61 -9.11 8.10
CA LEU A 74 1.77 -10.17 7.55
C LEU A 74 1.23 -10.98 8.71
N LEU A 75 -0.10 -11.06 8.80
CA LEU A 75 -0.79 -11.80 9.84
C LEU A 75 -1.40 -13.11 9.31
N SER A 76 -1.31 -14.18 10.09
CA SER A 76 -2.04 -15.43 9.90
C SER A 76 -2.79 -15.75 11.18
N LYS A 77 -4.11 -15.96 11.12
CA LYS A 77 -4.97 -16.16 12.30
C LYS A 77 -4.76 -15.08 13.40
N ASN A 78 -4.52 -13.83 12.99
CA ASN A 78 -4.20 -12.67 13.83
C ASN A 78 -2.83 -12.71 14.53
N GLU A 79 -1.95 -13.64 14.17
CA GLU A 79 -0.56 -13.67 14.63
C GLU A 79 0.37 -13.14 13.56
N VAL A 80 1.35 -12.31 13.95
CA VAL A 80 2.35 -11.79 13.01
C VAL A 80 3.31 -12.91 12.63
N ILE A 81 3.27 -13.33 11.36
CA ILE A 81 4.14 -14.38 10.83
C ILE A 81 5.35 -13.81 10.07
N LYS A 82 5.26 -12.56 9.61
CA LYS A 82 6.38 -11.85 8.98
C LYS A 82 6.24 -10.36 9.21
N LYS A 83 7.35 -9.69 9.45
CA LYS A 83 7.41 -8.25 9.66
C LYS A 83 8.59 -7.65 8.90
N VAL A 84 8.36 -6.51 8.27
CA VAL A 84 9.38 -5.69 7.62
C VAL A 84 9.28 -4.30 8.24
N THR A 85 10.35 -3.84 8.88
CA THR A 85 10.38 -2.58 9.64
C THR A 85 11.28 -1.55 9.02
N ASN A 86 11.15 -0.30 9.50
CA ASN A 86 12.04 0.82 9.17
C ASN A 86 12.13 1.12 7.68
N LEU A 87 11.05 0.86 6.94
CA LEU A 87 10.94 1.30 5.54
C LEU A 87 10.83 2.82 5.55
N CYS A 88 11.67 3.49 4.77
CA CYS A 88 11.64 4.93 4.60
C CYS A 88 11.70 5.23 3.11
N GLU A 89 10.60 5.72 2.56
CA GLU A 89 10.45 5.95 1.12
C GLU A 89 9.83 7.32 0.85
N GLN A 90 10.22 7.89 -0.28
CA GLN A 90 9.63 9.11 -0.81
C GLN A 90 8.62 8.76 -1.90
N PHE A 91 7.39 9.22 -1.71
CA PHE A 91 6.29 8.99 -2.63
C PHE A 91 5.93 10.28 -3.36
N ARG A 92 5.93 10.19 -4.68
CA ARG A 92 5.43 11.27 -5.54
C ARG A 92 3.90 11.24 -5.59
N LYS A 93 3.25 12.42 -5.62
CA LYS A 93 1.80 12.51 -5.85
C LYS A 93 1.44 11.86 -7.19
N LYS A 94 0.25 11.26 -7.26
CA LYS A 94 -0.24 10.65 -8.49
C LYS A 94 -0.60 11.77 -9.47
N LYS A 95 -0.06 11.70 -10.69
CA LYS A 95 -0.51 12.60 -11.76
C LYS A 95 -1.78 12.03 -12.38
N LEU A 96 -2.82 12.85 -12.51
CA LEU A 96 -3.91 12.56 -13.42
C LEU A 96 -3.32 12.55 -14.84
N LEU A 97 -3.30 11.39 -15.48
CA LEU A 97 -3.11 11.32 -16.91
C LEU A 97 -4.43 11.81 -17.53
N TYR A 98 -4.49 13.09 -17.91
CA TYR A 98 -5.48 13.52 -18.89
C TYR A 98 -5.18 12.73 -20.17
N SER A 99 -6.02 11.74 -20.47
CA SER A 99 -6.05 11.15 -21.81
C SER A 99 -6.86 12.12 -22.68
N PRO A 100 -6.30 12.67 -23.78
CA PRO A 100 -7.07 13.48 -24.72
C PRO A 100 -8.16 12.66 -25.41
#